data_AF-U6FBV2-F1
#
_entry.id   AF-U6FBV2-F1
#
_cell.length_a   1.000
_cell.length_b   1.000
_cell.length_c   1.000
_cell.angle_alpha   90.00
_cell.angle_beta   90.00
_cell.angle_gamma   90.00
#
_symmetry.space_group_name_H-M   'P 1'
#
loop_
_entity.id
_entity.type
_entity.pdbx_description
1 polymer ?
#
loop_
_entity_poly.entity_id
_entity_poly.type
_entity_poly.pdbx_seq_one_letter_code
_entity_poly.pdbx_strand_id
1 'polypeptide(L)'
;MKKDNCTAMLVGKDASIDGSTMIARDEDGYGGINEKLFVVNKARHYDEDYVSKYNGFKMHLEGDGCKWTAVPTADDSEGRWDEQGINEYNVAMSATETEATNARCLGHDPLVEDGINEDSMVYITLPFVKTAREGVLRLGRLIEKYGTGETNGIAFSDNKEVWYLETGAGHQWVAARVPDDSYAICPNIMVIQHVNFDDPDNFMYSEGIQEFVEKNHLNNSTDGSFSFRDIFGTKDEADAFYNTPRTWYGQKLFNPSIEQDPTSQEMPFTRVPEKKIGVEDVQKFLSSHYNGTPYDPMGTFSSGSEKEQKMFRSIALDRNQESSILQIRNDVSAKMAAIQWINMGFYAYSPYVPFYTNIEDTPLNYKVAEHTVDPDSSAYWLYKTLQVIVEPRYHQYIYEVNAYRDDCQSYAISRVDAIDEKAKDLDDVELIKYLTNANDETAGVITKRTKNLMSNLVRQALNSSKYQFERGDNL
;
A
#
# COMPACT_ATOMS: atom_id res chain seq x y z
N MET A 1 18.40 10.30 6.38
CA MET A 1 17.03 10.81 6.34
C MET A 1 16.15 10.00 7.28
N LYS A 2 15.02 10.59 7.71
CA LYS A 2 13.94 9.87 8.36
C LYS A 2 13.19 9.11 7.27
N LYS A 3 13.10 7.79 7.38
CA LYS A 3 12.49 6.93 6.36
C LYS A 3 11.01 6.72 6.67
N ASP A 4 10.20 6.66 5.62
CA ASP A 4 8.81 6.22 5.69
C ASP A 4 8.78 4.70 5.91
N ASN A 5 7.66 4.20 6.41
CA ASN A 5 7.51 2.79 6.78
C ASN A 5 6.15 2.32 6.30
N CYS A 6 6.02 1.09 5.84
CA CYS A 6 4.83 0.67 5.11
C CYS A 6 4.43 -0.76 5.49
N THR A 7 3.24 -1.18 5.09
CA THR A 7 2.90 -2.61 5.09
C THR A 7 2.20 -2.94 3.77
N ALA A 8 2.72 -3.91 3.02
CA ALA A 8 2.13 -4.37 1.77
C ALA A 8 1.50 -5.78 1.87
N MET A 9 0.49 -6.01 1.02
CA MET A 9 -0.16 -7.29 0.82
C MET A 9 -0.36 -7.54 -0.67
N LEU A 10 -0.04 -8.76 -1.12
CA LEU A 10 -0.15 -9.18 -2.51
C LEU A 10 -1.04 -10.43 -2.58
N VAL A 11 -1.95 -10.50 -3.55
CA VAL A 11 -2.91 -11.59 -3.70
C VAL A 11 -2.95 -12.06 -5.15
N GLY A 12 -2.60 -13.32 -5.38
CA GLY A 12 -2.72 -13.99 -6.67
C GLY A 12 -4.19 -14.18 -7.10
N LYS A 13 -4.41 -14.30 -8.40
CA LYS A 13 -5.77 -14.36 -8.97
C LYS A 13 -6.62 -15.52 -8.46
N ASP A 14 -6.04 -16.69 -8.23
CA ASP A 14 -6.77 -17.87 -7.75
C ASP A 14 -6.96 -17.86 -6.21
N ALA A 15 -6.13 -17.09 -5.48
CA ALA A 15 -6.32 -16.80 -4.06
C ALA A 15 -7.48 -15.83 -3.81
N SER A 16 -7.79 -14.95 -4.76
CA SER A 16 -8.89 -14.00 -4.63
C SER A 16 -10.27 -14.66 -4.78
N ILE A 17 -11.30 -14.02 -4.23
CA ILE A 17 -12.68 -14.52 -4.33
C ILE A 17 -13.30 -14.37 -5.72
N ASP A 18 -12.91 -13.33 -6.46
CA ASP A 18 -13.47 -12.92 -7.75
C ASP A 18 -12.55 -13.19 -8.95
N GLY A 19 -11.37 -13.76 -8.72
CA GLY A 19 -10.39 -13.99 -9.78
C GLY A 19 -9.53 -12.77 -10.11
N SER A 20 -9.62 -11.68 -9.35
CA SER A 20 -8.77 -10.49 -9.53
C SER A 20 -7.36 -10.68 -8.96
N THR A 21 -6.38 -9.98 -9.54
CA THR A 21 -5.12 -9.75 -8.84
C THR A 21 -5.26 -8.51 -7.96
N MET A 22 -4.60 -8.52 -6.80
CA MET A 22 -4.54 -7.35 -5.92
C MET A 22 -3.11 -7.15 -5.42
N ILE A 23 -2.63 -5.92 -5.52
CA ILE A 23 -1.48 -5.44 -4.75
C ILE A 23 -1.95 -4.26 -3.91
N ALA A 24 -1.55 -4.22 -2.65
CA ALA A 24 -2.01 -3.21 -1.72
C ALA A 24 -0.89 -2.78 -0.78
N ARG A 25 -0.91 -1.52 -0.37
CA ARG A 25 0.07 -0.98 0.57
C ARG A 25 -0.51 0.19 1.36
N ASP A 26 -0.18 0.19 2.64
CA ASP A 26 -0.27 1.35 3.53
C ASP A 26 0.99 2.20 3.41
N GLU A 27 0.86 3.46 2.96
CA GLU A 27 1.92 4.47 3.08
C GLU A 27 1.89 5.06 4.50
N ASP A 28 2.97 4.88 5.26
CA ASP A 28 3.12 5.52 6.56
C ASP A 28 4.31 6.48 6.57
N GLY A 29 4.01 7.77 6.70
CA GLY A 29 5.01 8.82 6.76
C GLY A 29 5.82 8.78 8.06
N TYR A 30 6.88 9.58 8.17
CA TYR A 30 7.60 9.72 9.45
C TYR A 30 6.73 10.22 10.62
N GLY A 31 5.79 11.14 10.32
CA GLY A 31 4.91 11.77 11.30
C GLY A 31 3.44 11.69 10.90
N GLY A 32 2.55 12.20 11.74
CA GLY A 32 1.10 12.11 11.53
C GLY A 32 0.55 12.89 10.31
N ILE A 33 1.38 13.64 9.59
CA ILE A 33 0.97 14.52 8.49
C ILE A 33 1.91 14.34 7.30
N ASN A 34 1.34 13.95 6.16
CA ASN A 34 1.88 14.04 4.80
C ASN A 34 0.65 14.17 3.89
N GLU A 35 0.29 15.38 3.50
CA GLU A 35 -0.92 15.65 2.73
C GLU A 35 -0.91 14.86 1.41
N LYS A 36 -1.94 14.04 1.17
CA LYS A 36 -2.02 13.18 -0.02
C LYS A 36 -3.11 13.62 -0.98
N LEU A 37 -2.85 13.45 -2.26
CA LEU A 37 -3.79 13.67 -3.36
C LEU A 37 -4.07 12.35 -4.08
N PHE A 38 -5.15 12.27 -4.85
CA PHE A 38 -5.38 11.24 -5.87
C PHE A 38 -5.55 11.92 -7.21
N VAL A 39 -4.69 11.59 -8.17
CA VAL A 39 -4.61 12.26 -9.48
C VAL A 39 -4.61 11.25 -10.61
N VAL A 40 -4.96 11.73 -11.81
CA VAL A 40 -4.76 11.00 -13.06
C VAL A 40 -3.86 11.82 -13.99
N ASN A 41 -2.74 11.22 -14.37
CA ASN A 41 -1.77 11.78 -15.30
C ASN A 41 -2.13 11.37 -16.73
N LYS A 42 -2.07 12.32 -17.67
CA LYS A 42 -2.43 12.09 -19.08
C LYS A 42 -1.32 11.38 -19.83
N ALA A 43 -1.71 10.54 -20.80
CA ALA A 43 -0.78 10.02 -21.80
C ALA A 43 -0.11 11.19 -22.55
N ARG A 44 1.20 11.10 -22.75
CA ARG A 44 2.00 12.11 -23.47
C ARG A 44 3.29 11.52 -24.00
N HIS A 45 3.89 12.21 -24.96
CA HIS A 45 5.28 11.99 -25.33
C HIS A 45 6.21 12.65 -24.29
N TYR A 46 7.17 11.89 -23.79
CA TYR A 46 8.21 12.34 -22.87
C TYR A 46 9.50 12.57 -23.67
N ASP A 47 10.09 13.74 -23.46
CA ASP A 47 11.42 14.14 -23.94
C ASP A 47 11.88 15.23 -22.96
N GLU A 48 12.30 14.80 -21.77
CA GLU A 48 12.62 15.68 -20.65
C GLU A 48 13.72 15.13 -19.74
N ASP A 49 14.53 16.03 -19.20
CA ASP A 49 15.47 15.70 -18.13
C ASP A 49 14.75 15.71 -16.78
N TYR A 50 14.51 14.53 -16.22
CA TYR A 50 13.98 14.38 -14.88
C TYR A 50 15.11 14.51 -13.86
N VAL A 51 14.84 15.30 -12.81
CA VAL A 51 15.71 15.45 -11.64
C VAL A 51 14.86 15.26 -10.38
N SER A 52 15.18 14.26 -9.57
CA SER A 52 14.57 14.10 -8.25
C SER A 52 14.90 15.31 -7.38
N LYS A 53 13.87 15.92 -6.79
CA LYS A 53 14.04 17.00 -5.80
C LYS A 53 14.54 16.45 -4.46
N TYR A 54 14.33 15.16 -4.19
CA TYR A 54 14.70 14.50 -2.94
C TYR A 54 16.22 14.31 -2.81
N ASN A 55 16.82 13.62 -3.78
CA ASN A 55 18.22 13.19 -3.71
C ASN A 55 19.07 13.64 -4.92
N GLY A 56 18.46 14.30 -5.91
CA GLY A 56 19.17 14.80 -7.08
C GLY A 56 19.42 13.75 -8.18
N PHE A 57 18.83 12.56 -8.11
CA PHE A 57 18.85 11.56 -9.19
C PHE A 57 18.47 12.18 -10.53
N LYS A 58 19.14 11.78 -11.62
CA LYS A 58 18.92 12.34 -12.95
C LYS A 58 18.77 11.27 -14.00
N MET A 59 17.75 11.43 -14.84
CA MET A 59 17.55 10.61 -16.02
C MET A 59 16.85 11.40 -17.12
N HIS A 60 17.30 11.19 -18.36
CA HIS A 60 16.53 11.62 -19.52
C HIS A 60 15.37 10.65 -19.76
N LEU A 61 14.14 11.13 -19.65
CA LEU A 61 12.92 10.40 -19.95
C LEU A 61 12.55 10.64 -21.42
N GLU A 62 12.62 9.57 -22.22
CA GLU A 62 12.27 9.58 -23.63
C GLU A 62 11.23 8.50 -23.94
N GLY A 63 10.23 8.83 -24.74
CA GLY A 63 9.26 7.89 -25.31
C GLY A 63 7.81 8.20 -24.98
N ASP A 64 6.90 7.39 -25.51
CA ASP A 64 5.47 7.56 -25.28
C ASP A 64 5.07 6.93 -23.94
N GLY A 65 4.59 7.76 -23.01
CA GLY A 65 4.04 7.31 -21.74
C GLY A 65 2.51 7.29 -21.77
N CYS A 66 1.93 6.26 -21.14
CA CYS A 66 0.50 6.06 -21.05
C CYS A 66 -0.17 6.95 -19.99
N LYS A 67 -1.50 6.95 -19.98
CA LYS A 67 -2.31 7.52 -18.90
C LYS A 67 -2.21 6.62 -17.66
N TRP A 68 -2.16 7.22 -16.46
CA TRP A 68 -2.04 6.47 -15.20
C TRP A 68 -2.52 7.27 -14.00
N THR A 69 -3.02 6.59 -12.97
CA THR A 69 -3.37 7.20 -11.68
C THR A 69 -2.18 7.24 -10.72
N ALA A 70 -2.19 8.14 -9.74
CA ALA A 70 -1.18 8.22 -8.69
C ALA A 70 -1.78 8.74 -7.38
N VAL A 71 -1.11 8.52 -6.25
CA VAL A 71 -1.47 9.09 -4.95
C VAL A 71 -0.34 9.96 -4.40
N PRO A 72 0.00 11.09 -5.06
CA PRO A 72 1.18 11.87 -4.71
C PRO A 72 1.04 12.63 -3.39
N THR A 73 2.16 13.06 -2.82
CA THR A 73 2.13 14.13 -1.81
C THR A 73 1.62 15.43 -2.44
N ALA A 74 0.93 16.26 -1.66
CA ALA A 74 0.42 17.54 -2.09
C ALA A 74 1.52 18.61 -2.17
N ASP A 75 2.54 18.52 -1.31
CA ASP A 75 3.72 19.37 -1.34
C ASP A 75 4.87 18.67 -2.08
N ASP A 76 5.05 19.04 -3.34
CA ASP A 76 6.08 18.42 -4.19
C ASP A 76 7.49 18.99 -3.98
N SER A 77 7.72 19.78 -2.92
CA SER A 77 9.01 20.44 -2.67
C SER A 77 10.16 19.46 -2.40
N GLU A 78 9.87 18.29 -1.83
CA GLU A 78 10.82 17.21 -1.59
C GLU A 78 10.73 16.04 -2.59
N GLY A 79 9.95 16.17 -3.67
CA GLY A 79 9.80 15.11 -4.68
C GLY A 79 8.34 14.87 -5.06
N ARG A 80 8.11 13.93 -5.98
CA ARG A 80 6.76 13.64 -6.45
C ARG A 80 6.01 12.69 -5.53
N TRP A 81 6.71 11.66 -5.04
CA TRP A 81 6.16 10.65 -4.12
C TRP A 81 4.82 10.11 -4.63
N ASP A 82 4.80 9.67 -5.90
CA ASP A 82 3.57 9.26 -6.60
C ASP A 82 2.92 7.98 -6.01
N GLU A 83 3.67 7.26 -5.15
CA GLU A 83 3.29 6.09 -4.36
C GLU A 83 2.74 4.89 -5.13
N GLN A 84 1.50 4.98 -5.62
CA GLN A 84 0.75 3.84 -6.13
C GLN A 84 -0.22 4.25 -7.22
N GLY A 85 -0.36 3.41 -8.24
CA GLY A 85 -1.16 3.74 -9.41
C GLY A 85 -1.46 2.57 -10.33
N ILE A 86 -2.43 2.79 -11.22
CA ILE A 86 -2.76 1.87 -12.31
C ILE A 86 -2.72 2.64 -13.62
N ASN A 87 -2.08 2.06 -14.64
CA ASN A 87 -2.00 2.65 -15.97
C ASN A 87 -3.12 2.18 -16.92
N GLU A 88 -3.20 2.77 -18.11
CA GLU A 88 -4.27 2.49 -19.09
C GLU A 88 -4.24 1.06 -19.67
N TYR A 89 -3.14 0.33 -19.45
CA TYR A 89 -3.00 -1.08 -19.80
C TYR A 89 -3.41 -2.01 -18.65
N ASN A 90 -3.97 -1.47 -17.55
CA ASN A 90 -4.30 -2.17 -16.32
C ASN A 90 -3.07 -2.84 -15.66
N VAL A 91 -1.91 -2.19 -15.75
CA VAL A 91 -0.76 -2.53 -14.91
C VAL A 91 -0.83 -1.67 -13.66
N ALA A 92 -0.81 -2.32 -12.50
CA ALA A 92 -0.70 -1.70 -11.20
C ALA A 92 0.76 -1.71 -10.73
N MET A 93 1.16 -0.64 -10.05
CA MET A 93 2.45 -0.53 -9.36
C MET A 93 2.26 0.17 -8.02
N SER A 94 2.92 -0.34 -6.99
CA SER A 94 3.05 0.31 -5.68
C SER A 94 4.52 0.34 -5.28
N ALA A 95 5.04 1.54 -5.05
CA ALA A 95 6.43 1.80 -4.70
C ALA A 95 6.48 2.90 -3.62
N THR A 96 6.93 2.62 -2.39
CA THR A 96 7.68 1.43 -1.95
C THR A 96 7.31 0.90 -0.58
N GLU A 97 7.73 -0.34 -0.32
CA GLU A 97 7.91 -0.89 1.01
C GLU A 97 9.39 -0.68 1.40
N THR A 98 9.69 0.26 2.31
CA THR A 98 11.09 0.48 2.73
C THR A 98 11.61 -0.77 3.45
N GLU A 99 12.74 -1.31 3.00
CA GLU A 99 13.37 -2.50 3.56
C GLU A 99 14.76 -2.19 4.15
N ALA A 100 15.36 -3.20 4.78
CA ALA A 100 16.71 -3.13 5.35
C ALA A 100 17.64 -4.15 4.70
N THR A 101 18.90 -3.73 4.49
CA THR A 101 19.99 -4.56 3.98
C THR A 101 21.10 -4.68 5.04
N ASN A 102 22.12 -5.50 4.76
CA ASN A 102 23.23 -5.73 5.67
C ASN A 102 24.57 -5.15 5.21
N ALA A 103 25.45 -4.94 6.19
CA ALA A 103 26.77 -4.33 5.97
C ALA A 103 27.70 -5.15 5.05
N ARG A 104 27.49 -6.47 4.91
CA ARG A 104 28.32 -7.29 4.01
C ARG A 104 28.02 -6.93 2.56
N CYS A 105 26.74 -6.86 2.19
CA CYS A 105 26.33 -6.49 0.83
C CYS A 105 26.73 -5.05 0.52
N LEU A 106 26.44 -4.11 1.42
CA LEU A 106 26.81 -2.70 1.25
C LEU A 106 28.32 -2.45 1.21
N GLY A 107 29.13 -3.32 1.81
CA GLY A 107 30.59 -3.24 1.73
C GLY A 107 31.13 -3.53 0.32
N HIS A 108 30.35 -4.18 -0.53
CA HIS A 108 30.74 -4.57 -1.89
C HIS A 108 29.92 -3.86 -2.98
N ASP A 109 28.69 -3.43 -2.68
CA ASP A 109 27.81 -2.68 -3.56
C ASP A 109 27.02 -1.63 -2.74
N PRO A 110 27.66 -0.50 -2.36
CA PRO A 110 27.03 0.53 -1.54
C PRO A 110 25.87 1.20 -2.28
N LEU A 111 24.88 1.70 -1.52
CA LEU A 111 23.81 2.54 -2.06
C LEU A 111 24.38 3.76 -2.79
N VAL A 112 23.75 4.15 -3.89
CA VAL A 112 24.14 5.29 -4.72
C VAL A 112 23.40 6.52 -4.22
N GLU A 113 24.12 7.52 -3.70
CA GLU A 113 23.53 8.70 -3.05
C GLU A 113 22.53 9.44 -3.95
N ASP A 114 22.85 9.57 -5.24
CA ASP A 114 22.01 10.13 -6.30
C ASP A 114 21.38 9.05 -7.20
N GLY A 115 21.17 7.85 -6.65
CA GLY A 115 20.48 6.74 -7.30
C GLY A 115 18.95 6.86 -7.24
N ILE A 116 18.25 5.88 -7.80
CA ILE A 116 16.78 5.87 -7.81
C ILE A 116 16.25 5.66 -6.38
N ASN A 117 15.32 6.52 -5.94
CA ASN A 117 14.61 6.39 -4.65
C ASN A 117 13.10 6.35 -4.86
N GLU A 118 12.36 6.05 -3.78
CA GLU A 118 10.89 5.95 -3.74
C GLU A 118 10.18 7.08 -4.49
N ASP A 119 10.61 8.34 -4.28
CA ASP A 119 10.03 9.54 -4.89
C ASP A 119 9.95 9.52 -6.43
N SER A 120 10.79 8.68 -7.06
CA SER A 120 11.02 8.62 -8.50
C SER A 120 10.43 7.36 -9.14
N MET A 121 10.31 6.24 -8.39
CA MET A 121 10.15 4.90 -8.96
C MET A 121 8.89 4.75 -9.83
N VAL A 122 7.74 5.23 -9.35
CA VAL A 122 6.48 5.13 -10.10
C VAL A 122 6.55 5.95 -11.37
N TYR A 123 7.00 7.21 -11.28
CA TYR A 123 7.05 8.15 -12.40
C TYR A 123 7.91 7.65 -13.56
N ILE A 124 9.08 7.08 -13.25
CA ILE A 124 10.01 6.60 -14.27
C ILE A 124 9.65 5.21 -14.82
N THR A 125 8.69 4.50 -14.21
CA THR A 125 8.37 3.10 -14.52
C THR A 125 6.96 2.92 -15.07
N LEU A 126 5.94 3.18 -14.26
CA LEU A 126 4.54 2.83 -14.54
C LEU A 126 4.00 3.39 -15.88
N PRO A 127 4.35 4.62 -16.32
CA PRO A 127 3.86 5.15 -17.60
C PRO A 127 4.41 4.42 -18.83
N PHE A 128 5.43 3.60 -18.69
CA PHE A 128 6.20 3.06 -19.83
C PHE A 128 6.07 1.54 -20.00
N VAL A 129 5.11 0.91 -19.32
CA VAL A 129 4.98 -0.56 -19.26
C VAL A 129 3.55 -1.02 -19.54
N LYS A 130 3.40 -2.21 -20.10
CA LYS A 130 2.11 -2.80 -20.51
C LYS A 130 1.79 -4.12 -19.82
N THR A 131 2.72 -4.66 -19.04
CA THR A 131 2.54 -5.83 -18.18
C THR A 131 3.29 -5.65 -16.87
N ALA A 132 2.94 -6.41 -15.83
CA ALA A 132 3.66 -6.41 -14.55
C ALA A 132 5.13 -6.81 -14.73
N ARG A 133 5.37 -7.81 -15.59
CA ARG A 133 6.70 -8.30 -15.96
C ARG A 133 7.55 -7.23 -16.64
N GLU A 134 6.95 -6.42 -17.52
CA GLU A 134 7.63 -5.25 -18.08
C GLU A 134 7.97 -4.20 -17.02
N GLY A 135 7.08 -4.00 -16.02
CA GLY A 135 7.32 -3.18 -14.83
C GLY A 135 8.59 -3.59 -14.08
N VAL A 136 8.68 -4.86 -13.70
CA VAL A 136 9.83 -5.47 -13.03
C VAL A 136 11.11 -5.27 -13.85
N LEU A 137 11.09 -5.66 -15.13
CA LEU A 137 12.27 -5.57 -16.01
C LEU A 137 12.73 -4.13 -16.24
N ARG A 138 11.79 -3.19 -16.37
CA ARG A 138 12.12 -1.77 -16.56
C ARG A 138 12.81 -1.24 -15.31
N LEU A 139 12.20 -1.38 -14.14
CA LEU A 139 12.77 -0.86 -12.90
C LEU A 139 14.11 -1.54 -12.57
N GLY A 140 14.19 -2.87 -12.70
CA GLY A 140 15.43 -3.62 -12.50
C GLY A 140 16.59 -3.13 -13.37
N ARG A 141 16.36 -2.91 -14.67
CA ARG A 141 17.38 -2.35 -15.57
C ARG A 141 17.77 -0.91 -15.24
N LEU A 142 16.82 -0.11 -14.75
CA LEU A 142 17.11 1.23 -14.29
C LEU A 142 18.00 1.20 -13.03
N ILE A 143 17.74 0.29 -12.09
CA ILE A 143 18.57 0.07 -10.91
C ILE A 143 19.96 -0.44 -11.30
N GLU A 144 20.10 -1.37 -12.24
CA GLU A 144 21.41 -1.82 -12.72
C GLU A 144 22.23 -0.67 -13.33
N LYS A 145 21.55 0.26 -14.02
CA LYS A 145 22.20 1.36 -14.73
C LYS A 145 22.55 2.55 -13.84
N TYR A 146 21.64 2.92 -12.94
CA TYR A 146 21.72 4.15 -12.15
C TYR A 146 21.97 3.91 -10.66
N GLY A 147 21.82 2.67 -10.21
CA GLY A 147 21.78 2.32 -8.81
C GLY A 147 20.52 2.80 -8.10
N THR A 148 20.41 2.44 -6.84
CA THR A 148 19.39 2.89 -5.90
C THR A 148 20.04 3.52 -4.66
N GLY A 149 19.44 4.59 -4.14
CA GLY A 149 19.86 5.20 -2.87
C GLY A 149 19.17 4.57 -1.65
N GLU A 150 18.26 3.62 -1.89
CA GLU A 150 17.44 2.96 -0.87
C GLU A 150 17.34 1.43 -1.12
N THR A 151 16.90 0.73 -0.08
CA THR A 151 16.58 -0.70 -0.09
C THR A 151 15.07 -0.79 0.02
N ASN A 152 14.40 -1.29 -1.01
CA ASN A 152 12.96 -1.19 -1.17
C ASN A 152 12.36 -2.47 -1.75
N GLY A 153 11.14 -2.78 -1.33
CA GLY A 153 10.21 -3.68 -1.97
C GLY A 153 9.22 -2.94 -2.86
N ILE A 154 8.95 -3.49 -4.05
CA ILE A 154 8.08 -2.88 -5.07
C ILE A 154 7.13 -3.95 -5.61
N ALA A 155 5.83 -3.67 -5.58
CA ALA A 155 4.81 -4.56 -6.09
C ALA A 155 4.35 -4.14 -7.50
N PHE A 156 4.19 -5.11 -8.39
CA PHE A 156 3.58 -4.95 -9.70
C PHE A 156 2.48 -6.00 -9.89
N SER A 157 1.38 -5.62 -10.53
CA SER A 157 0.40 -6.61 -11.01
C SER A 157 -0.24 -6.20 -12.31
N ASP A 158 -0.70 -7.19 -13.04
CA ASP A 158 -1.65 -7.04 -14.14
C ASP A 158 -2.76 -8.08 -13.94
N ASN A 159 -3.64 -8.26 -14.92
CA ASN A 159 -4.75 -9.18 -14.78
C ASN A 159 -4.33 -10.67 -14.68
N LYS A 160 -3.05 -11.00 -14.88
CA LYS A 160 -2.55 -12.38 -14.88
C LYS A 160 -1.57 -12.68 -13.76
N GLU A 161 -0.63 -11.77 -13.52
CA GLU A 161 0.52 -12.00 -12.65
C GLU A 161 0.62 -10.92 -11.56
N VAL A 162 1.21 -11.33 -10.43
CA VAL A 162 1.58 -10.46 -9.32
C VAL A 162 3.05 -10.70 -9.01
N TRP A 163 3.84 -9.64 -8.95
CA TRP A 163 5.28 -9.66 -8.78
C TRP A 163 5.69 -8.77 -7.61
N TYR A 164 6.70 -9.21 -6.86
CA TYR A 164 7.37 -8.42 -5.82
C TYR A 164 8.85 -8.36 -6.14
N LEU A 165 9.39 -7.15 -6.31
CA LEU A 165 10.81 -6.85 -6.55
C LEU A 165 11.41 -6.29 -5.27
N GLU A 166 12.56 -6.80 -4.85
CA GLU A 166 13.33 -6.28 -3.71
C GLU A 166 14.71 -5.82 -4.20
N THR A 167 15.16 -4.65 -3.73
CA THR A 167 16.52 -4.15 -3.96
C THR A 167 17.43 -4.49 -2.79
N GLY A 168 18.49 -5.25 -3.03
CA GLY A 168 19.34 -5.83 -1.99
C GLY A 168 20.58 -5.00 -1.63
N ALA A 169 21.01 -4.14 -2.54
CA ALA A 169 22.23 -3.34 -2.45
C ALA A 169 22.15 -2.17 -3.45
N GLY A 170 23.26 -1.50 -3.76
CA GLY A 170 23.29 -0.38 -4.70
C GLY A 170 22.74 -0.72 -6.09
N HIS A 171 22.99 -1.92 -6.62
CA HIS A 171 22.60 -2.34 -7.96
C HIS A 171 22.02 -3.77 -8.02
N GLN A 172 22.01 -4.50 -6.89
CA GLN A 172 21.48 -5.86 -6.83
C GLN A 172 19.97 -5.86 -6.56
N TRP A 173 19.22 -6.68 -7.30
CA TRP A 173 17.79 -6.87 -7.10
C TRP A 173 17.35 -8.28 -7.47
N VAL A 174 16.27 -8.75 -6.86
CA VAL A 174 15.54 -9.97 -7.23
C VAL A 174 14.06 -9.63 -7.27
N ALA A 175 13.32 -10.27 -8.16
CA ALA A 175 11.87 -10.27 -8.15
C ALA A 175 11.33 -11.70 -8.18
N ALA A 176 10.27 -11.93 -7.41
CA ALA A 176 9.55 -13.19 -7.35
C ALA A 176 8.08 -12.98 -7.71
N ARG A 177 7.54 -13.90 -8.51
CA ARG A 177 6.11 -13.97 -8.79
C ARG A 177 5.39 -14.56 -7.56
N VAL A 178 4.32 -13.91 -7.12
CA VAL A 178 3.39 -14.52 -6.16
C VAL A 178 2.58 -15.58 -6.90
N PRO A 179 2.57 -16.85 -6.45
CA PRO A 179 1.78 -17.90 -7.10
C PRO A 179 0.29 -17.53 -7.16
N ASP A 180 -0.39 -18.03 -8.19
CA ASP A 180 -1.78 -17.65 -8.46
C ASP A 180 -2.72 -17.94 -7.29
N ASP A 181 -2.51 -19.05 -6.58
CA ASP A 181 -3.31 -19.52 -5.44
C ASP A 181 -2.82 -18.98 -4.08
N SER A 182 -1.86 -18.06 -4.08
CA SER A 182 -1.17 -17.61 -2.88
C SER A 182 -1.32 -16.11 -2.63
N TYR A 183 -1.03 -15.70 -1.40
CA TYR A 183 -0.85 -14.31 -0.99
C TYR A 183 0.51 -14.12 -0.31
N ALA A 184 0.98 -12.88 -0.23
CA ALA A 184 2.17 -12.48 0.52
C ALA A 184 1.85 -11.28 1.43
N ILE A 185 2.54 -11.22 2.57
CA ILE A 185 2.55 -10.06 3.48
C ILE A 185 3.98 -9.56 3.57
N CYS A 186 4.20 -8.31 3.21
CA CYS A 186 5.51 -7.71 3.06
C CYS A 186 5.58 -6.47 3.97
N PRO A 187 6.12 -6.58 5.19
CA PRO A 187 6.42 -5.42 6.04
C PRO A 187 7.80 -4.84 5.64
N ASN A 188 8.38 -3.98 6.49
CA ASN A 188 9.67 -3.31 6.24
C ASN A 188 10.90 -4.24 6.38
N ILE A 189 10.89 -5.41 5.75
CA ILE A 189 11.98 -6.40 5.73
C ILE A 189 11.93 -7.19 4.41
N MET A 190 13.10 -7.60 3.91
CA MET A 190 13.15 -8.55 2.79
C MET A 190 12.46 -9.86 3.16
N VAL A 191 11.56 -10.29 2.30
CA VAL A 191 10.77 -11.50 2.42
C VAL A 191 11.10 -12.54 1.36
N ILE A 192 11.71 -12.20 0.22
CA ILE A 192 12.02 -13.20 -0.81
C ILE A 192 13.05 -14.19 -0.27
N GLN A 193 12.64 -15.46 -0.19
CA GLN A 193 13.48 -16.55 0.30
C GLN A 193 14.25 -17.19 -0.88
N HIS A 194 13.98 -18.46 -1.17
CA HIS A 194 14.69 -19.23 -2.17
C HIS A 194 14.47 -18.69 -3.59
N VAL A 195 15.57 -18.40 -4.29
CA VAL A 195 15.57 -17.96 -5.69
C VAL A 195 16.01 -19.13 -6.57
N ASN A 196 15.14 -19.54 -7.50
CA ASN A 196 15.47 -20.55 -8.50
C ASN A 196 15.89 -19.87 -9.81
N PHE A 197 17.20 -19.85 -10.08
CA PHE A 197 17.77 -19.20 -11.27
C PHE A 197 17.39 -19.89 -12.59
N ASP A 198 16.93 -21.14 -12.54
CA ASP A 198 16.47 -21.92 -13.70
C ASP A 198 14.94 -21.75 -13.96
N ASP A 199 14.27 -20.87 -13.22
CA ASP A 199 12.82 -20.62 -13.32
C ASP A 199 12.49 -19.15 -13.66
N PRO A 200 12.67 -18.75 -14.93
CA PRO A 200 12.38 -17.38 -15.39
C PRO A 200 10.88 -17.04 -15.39
N ASP A 201 10.01 -18.04 -15.22
CA ASP A 201 8.56 -17.80 -15.14
C ASP A 201 8.17 -17.20 -13.78
N ASN A 202 8.92 -17.54 -12.72
CA ASN A 202 8.66 -17.10 -11.35
C ASN A 202 9.75 -16.21 -10.75
N PHE A 203 10.93 -16.10 -11.36
CA PHE A 203 12.02 -15.26 -10.87
C PHE A 203 12.64 -14.37 -11.95
N MET A 204 12.98 -13.14 -11.57
CA MET A 204 13.84 -12.22 -12.32
C MET A 204 14.88 -11.64 -11.35
N TYR A 205 16.04 -11.26 -11.84
CA TYR A 205 17.14 -10.83 -10.96
C TYR A 205 18.17 -10.01 -11.73
N SER A 206 19.01 -9.27 -11.00
CA SER A 206 20.10 -8.49 -11.59
C SER A 206 21.12 -9.38 -12.29
N GLU A 207 21.63 -8.90 -13.43
CA GLU A 207 22.74 -9.57 -14.13
C GLU A 207 23.97 -9.67 -13.21
N GLY A 208 24.55 -10.87 -13.12
CA GLY A 208 25.78 -11.10 -12.34
C GLY A 208 25.57 -11.30 -10.83
N ILE A 209 24.33 -11.40 -10.33
CA ILE A 209 24.08 -11.50 -8.88
C ILE A 209 24.69 -12.76 -8.25
N GLN A 210 24.69 -13.89 -8.97
CA GLN A 210 25.29 -15.14 -8.47
C GLN A 210 26.80 -14.99 -8.32
N GLU A 211 27.46 -14.41 -9.33
CA GLU A 211 28.89 -14.13 -9.33
C GLU A 211 29.26 -13.10 -8.24
N PHE A 212 28.42 -12.06 -8.04
CA PHE A 212 28.60 -11.09 -6.96
C PHE A 212 28.57 -11.76 -5.58
N VAL A 213 27.60 -12.63 -5.35
CA VAL A 213 27.43 -13.36 -4.08
C VAL A 213 28.58 -14.34 -3.84
N GLU A 214 28.96 -15.12 -4.86
CA GLU A 214 30.04 -16.10 -4.76
C GLU A 214 31.40 -15.44 -4.53
N LYS A 215 31.74 -14.44 -5.35
CA LYS A 215 33.03 -13.72 -5.30
C LYS A 215 33.27 -13.05 -3.94
N ASN A 216 32.21 -12.54 -3.31
CA ASN A 216 32.30 -11.79 -2.06
C ASN A 216 31.93 -12.63 -0.82
N HIS A 217 31.71 -13.94 -0.98
CA HIS A 217 31.39 -14.87 0.13
C HIS A 217 30.16 -14.43 0.95
N LEU A 218 29.11 -13.99 0.28
CA LEU A 218 27.91 -13.44 0.93
C LEU A 218 26.90 -14.52 1.36
N ASN A 219 26.89 -15.67 0.67
CA ASN A 219 26.00 -16.78 0.99
C ASN A 219 26.56 -17.63 2.14
N ASN A 220 25.84 -17.67 3.26
CA ASN A 220 26.19 -18.45 4.44
C ASN A 220 25.43 -19.80 4.51
N SER A 221 24.65 -20.15 3.49
CA SER A 221 23.99 -21.45 3.42
C SER A 221 25.01 -22.60 3.39
N THR A 222 24.67 -23.70 4.06
CA THR A 222 25.48 -24.93 4.10
C THR A 222 25.17 -25.91 2.96
N ASP A 223 24.03 -25.76 2.30
CA ASP A 223 23.58 -26.63 1.20
C ASP A 223 23.70 -25.96 -0.18
N GLY A 224 24.15 -24.69 -0.22
CA GLY A 224 24.30 -23.91 -1.43
C GLY A 224 23.01 -23.22 -1.91
N SER A 225 21.89 -23.33 -1.19
CA SER A 225 20.66 -22.62 -1.51
C SER A 225 20.89 -21.11 -1.57
N PHE A 226 20.32 -20.46 -2.59
CA PHE A 226 20.31 -19.00 -2.66
C PHE A 226 19.00 -18.48 -2.05
N SER A 227 19.07 -17.91 -0.83
CA SER A 227 17.94 -17.25 -0.18
C SER A 227 18.19 -15.75 -0.15
N PHE A 228 17.39 -14.95 -0.87
CA PHE A 228 17.68 -13.53 -1.06
C PHE A 228 17.67 -12.78 0.28
N ARG A 229 16.64 -12.95 1.11
CA ARG A 229 16.57 -12.32 2.44
C ARG A 229 17.69 -12.74 3.38
N ASP A 230 18.17 -13.99 3.31
CA ASP A 230 19.24 -14.44 4.22
C ASP A 230 20.62 -13.93 3.78
N ILE A 231 20.80 -13.67 2.48
CA ILE A 231 22.04 -13.13 1.90
C ILE A 231 22.08 -11.60 2.03
N PHE A 232 21.00 -10.91 1.65
CA PHE A 232 20.94 -9.45 1.51
C PHE A 232 20.23 -8.75 2.67
N GLY A 233 19.25 -9.40 3.30
CA GLY A 233 18.39 -8.80 4.31
C GLY A 233 19.01 -8.72 5.71
N THR A 234 18.20 -8.21 6.64
CA THR A 234 18.44 -8.24 8.08
C THR A 234 17.74 -9.43 8.73
N LYS A 235 18.20 -9.76 9.94
CA LYS A 235 17.61 -10.81 10.79
C LYS A 235 17.86 -10.47 12.26
N ASP A 236 17.58 -9.22 12.63
CA ASP A 236 17.95 -8.67 13.93
C ASP A 236 16.80 -8.70 14.96
N GLU A 237 17.05 -8.21 16.17
CA GLU A 237 16.03 -8.18 17.21
C GLU A 237 14.92 -7.17 16.87
N ALA A 238 15.22 -6.05 16.21
CA ALA A 238 14.22 -5.06 15.84
C ALA A 238 13.20 -5.64 14.84
N ASP A 239 13.65 -6.47 13.91
CA ASP A 239 12.78 -7.20 12.97
C ASP A 239 11.72 -8.06 13.68
N ALA A 240 12.09 -8.64 14.83
CA ALA A 240 11.21 -9.48 15.64
C ALA A 240 10.03 -8.71 16.26
N PHE A 241 10.13 -7.37 16.39
CA PHE A 241 9.12 -6.54 17.04
C PHE A 241 8.50 -5.48 16.11
N TYR A 242 9.21 -5.07 15.07
CA TYR A 242 8.77 -4.07 14.11
C TYR A 242 8.13 -4.69 12.85
N ASN A 243 8.66 -5.83 12.39
CA ASN A 243 8.34 -6.40 11.07
C ASN A 243 7.51 -7.69 11.17
N THR A 244 8.10 -8.73 11.75
CA THR A 244 7.50 -10.07 11.81
C THR A 244 6.09 -10.10 12.42
N PRO A 245 5.70 -9.30 13.43
CA PRO A 245 4.35 -9.34 13.96
C PRO A 245 3.27 -8.96 12.92
N ARG A 246 3.59 -8.09 11.97
CA ARG A 246 2.66 -7.69 10.89
C ARG A 246 2.46 -8.82 9.88
N THR A 247 3.53 -9.52 9.51
CA THR A 247 3.46 -10.76 8.72
C THR A 247 2.64 -11.81 9.45
N TRP A 248 2.93 -12.03 10.74
CA TRP A 248 2.21 -12.98 11.58
C TRP A 248 0.71 -12.67 11.62
N TYR A 249 0.33 -11.42 11.82
CA TYR A 249 -1.08 -11.07 11.96
C TYR A 249 -1.85 -11.30 10.66
N GLY A 250 -1.27 -10.90 9.52
CA GLY A 250 -1.83 -11.22 8.20
C GLY A 250 -1.97 -12.73 8.00
N GLN A 251 -0.92 -13.50 8.29
CA GLN A 251 -0.98 -14.96 8.16
C GLN A 251 -1.97 -15.61 9.14
N LYS A 252 -2.13 -15.06 10.35
CA LYS A 252 -3.16 -15.49 11.30
C LYS A 252 -4.58 -15.22 10.80
N LEU A 253 -4.82 -14.11 10.10
CA LEU A 253 -6.13 -13.82 9.52
C LEU A 253 -6.51 -14.81 8.41
N PHE A 254 -5.56 -15.19 7.57
CA PHE A 254 -5.81 -16.00 6.36
C PHE A 254 -5.47 -17.49 6.50
N ASN A 255 -4.73 -17.86 7.54
CA ASN A 255 -4.40 -19.25 7.90
C ASN A 255 -4.54 -19.48 9.42
N PRO A 256 -5.74 -19.27 10.01
CA PRO A 256 -5.94 -19.37 11.45
C PRO A 256 -5.71 -20.77 12.05
N SER A 257 -5.66 -21.84 11.23
CA SER A 257 -5.31 -23.18 11.72
C SER A 257 -3.81 -23.37 11.98
N ILE A 258 -2.97 -22.43 11.53
CA ILE A 258 -1.52 -22.49 11.70
C ILE A 258 -1.12 -21.65 12.92
N GLU A 259 -0.60 -22.32 13.94
CA GLU A 259 -0.01 -21.63 15.09
C GLU A 259 1.37 -21.08 14.71
N GLN A 260 1.57 -19.78 14.94
CA GLN A 260 2.81 -19.07 14.64
C GLN A 260 3.17 -18.13 15.79
N ASP A 261 4.46 -17.97 16.05
CA ASP A 261 5.01 -16.97 16.95
C ASP A 261 5.10 -15.62 16.22
N PRO A 262 4.53 -14.51 16.77
CA PRO A 262 4.64 -13.17 16.19
C PRO A 262 6.06 -12.72 15.89
N THR A 263 7.04 -13.21 16.65
CA THR A 263 8.46 -12.81 16.56
C THR A 263 9.28 -13.74 15.67
N SER A 264 8.65 -14.73 15.03
CA SER A 264 9.34 -15.70 14.19
C SER A 264 9.91 -15.05 12.92
N GLN A 265 11.22 -15.15 12.75
CA GLN A 265 11.91 -14.68 11.53
C GLN A 265 11.92 -15.74 10.41
N GLU A 266 11.19 -16.86 10.60
CA GLU A 266 11.11 -17.97 9.65
C GLU A 266 9.78 -18.03 8.90
N MET A 267 8.91 -17.03 9.07
CA MET A 267 7.63 -17.00 8.36
C MET A 267 7.85 -16.98 6.85
N PRO A 268 7.06 -17.76 6.09
CA PRO A 268 7.26 -17.90 4.65
C PRO A 268 6.83 -16.62 3.94
N PHE A 269 7.47 -16.34 2.80
CA PHE A 269 7.10 -15.24 1.90
C PHE A 269 5.63 -15.33 1.47
N THR A 270 5.23 -16.51 0.99
CA THR A 270 3.87 -16.75 0.48
C THR A 270 3.16 -17.85 1.26
N ARG A 271 1.83 -17.78 1.27
CA ARG A 271 0.95 -18.85 1.74
C ARG A 271 -0.28 -18.98 0.84
N VAL A 272 -0.80 -20.19 0.74
CA VAL A 272 -2.16 -20.44 0.22
C VAL A 272 -3.16 -20.15 1.35
N PRO A 273 -4.12 -19.23 1.17
CA PRO A 273 -5.06 -18.89 2.23
C PRO A 273 -6.06 -20.04 2.43
N GLU A 274 -6.55 -20.24 3.66
CA GLU A 274 -7.56 -21.28 3.95
C GLU A 274 -8.92 -21.00 3.29
N LYS A 275 -9.17 -19.74 2.96
CA LYS A 275 -10.35 -19.27 2.23
C LYS A 275 -9.90 -18.22 1.22
N LYS A 276 -10.64 -18.12 0.11
CA LYS A 276 -10.42 -17.06 -0.87
C LYS A 276 -10.55 -15.67 -0.22
N ILE A 277 -9.73 -14.74 -0.68
CA ILE A 277 -9.58 -13.39 -0.13
C ILE A 277 -10.43 -12.41 -0.94
N GLY A 278 -11.35 -11.71 -0.27
CA GLY A 278 -12.06 -10.56 -0.84
C GLY A 278 -11.30 -9.25 -0.68
N VAL A 279 -11.74 -8.19 -1.36
CA VAL A 279 -11.15 -6.85 -1.14
C VAL A 279 -11.34 -6.39 0.31
N GLU A 280 -12.46 -6.73 0.93
CA GLU A 280 -12.80 -6.42 2.31
C GLU A 280 -11.84 -7.08 3.31
N ASP A 281 -11.33 -8.27 2.96
CA ASP A 281 -10.35 -8.98 3.77
C ASP A 281 -8.99 -8.28 3.74
N VAL A 282 -8.59 -7.76 2.56
CA VAL A 282 -7.39 -6.92 2.41
C VAL A 282 -7.55 -5.60 3.18
N GLN A 283 -8.69 -4.92 3.03
CA GLN A 283 -9.00 -3.70 3.78
C GLN A 283 -8.93 -3.93 5.30
N LYS A 284 -9.46 -5.07 5.76
CA LYS A 284 -9.45 -5.45 7.18
C LYS A 284 -8.03 -5.66 7.69
N PHE A 285 -7.16 -6.30 6.92
CA PHE A 285 -5.75 -6.47 7.27
C PHE A 285 -5.02 -5.12 7.38
N LEU A 286 -5.13 -4.27 6.36
CA LEU A 286 -4.48 -2.95 6.33
C LEU A 286 -5.02 -1.98 7.40
N SER A 287 -6.28 -2.15 7.81
CA SER A 287 -6.87 -1.35 8.89
C SER A 287 -6.60 -1.91 10.30
N SER A 288 -5.81 -2.99 10.41
CA SER A 288 -5.74 -3.74 11.66
C SER A 288 -4.68 -3.22 12.62
N HIS A 289 -4.89 -3.53 13.89
CA HIS A 289 -3.97 -3.19 14.97
C HIS A 289 -3.86 -4.37 15.93
N TYR A 290 -3.68 -5.58 15.38
CA TYR A 290 -3.64 -6.83 16.14
C TYR A 290 -4.94 -7.19 16.87
N ASN A 291 -6.09 -6.81 16.29
CA ASN A 291 -7.42 -7.04 16.85
C ASN A 291 -7.60 -8.49 17.32
N GLY A 292 -8.20 -8.66 18.51
CA GLY A 292 -8.46 -9.99 19.08
C GLY A 292 -7.24 -10.68 19.68
N THR A 293 -6.17 -9.93 19.96
CA THR A 293 -4.94 -10.45 20.56
C THR A 293 -4.46 -9.58 21.74
N PRO A 294 -3.57 -10.09 22.61
CA PRO A 294 -2.98 -9.28 23.68
C PRO A 294 -2.22 -8.04 23.19
N TYR A 295 -1.82 -7.99 21.92
CA TYR A 295 -1.03 -6.91 21.33
C TYR A 295 -1.88 -5.77 20.76
N ASP A 296 -3.21 -5.84 20.88
CA ASP A 296 -4.11 -4.78 20.43
C ASP A 296 -3.93 -3.49 21.27
N PRO A 297 -3.47 -2.36 20.69
CA PRO A 297 -3.18 -1.13 21.43
C PRO A 297 -4.42 -0.33 21.82
N MET A 298 -5.63 -0.76 21.42
CA MET A 298 -6.86 -0.01 21.62
C MET A 298 -7.59 -0.32 22.94
N GLY A 299 -6.94 -1.03 23.86
CA GLY A 299 -7.52 -1.34 25.18
C GLY A 299 -8.81 -2.16 25.12
N THR A 300 -8.94 -3.06 24.14
CA THR A 300 -10.11 -3.93 23.98
C THR A 300 -10.12 -5.05 25.02
N PHE A 301 -11.20 -5.84 25.08
CA PHE A 301 -11.27 -6.99 25.99
C PHE A 301 -10.16 -8.03 25.73
N SER A 302 -9.65 -8.10 24.49
CA SER A 302 -8.56 -9.00 24.12
C SER A 302 -7.18 -8.42 24.40
N SER A 303 -7.06 -7.11 24.61
CA SER A 303 -5.79 -6.43 24.88
C SER A 303 -5.19 -6.94 26.19
N GLY A 304 -3.87 -7.15 26.17
CA GLY A 304 -3.10 -7.59 27.33
C GLY A 304 -2.70 -6.43 28.24
N SER A 305 -1.60 -6.62 28.96
CA SER A 305 -0.94 -5.57 29.72
C SER A 305 -0.49 -4.40 28.85
N GLU A 306 -0.26 -3.24 29.45
CA GLU A 306 0.27 -2.06 28.74
C GLU A 306 1.59 -2.36 28.00
N LYS A 307 2.40 -3.28 28.54
CA LYS A 307 3.63 -3.73 27.89
C LYS A 307 3.34 -4.52 26.61
N GLU A 308 2.36 -5.41 26.62
CA GLU A 308 1.98 -6.21 25.44
C GLU A 308 1.38 -5.32 24.36
N GLN A 309 0.55 -4.35 24.74
CA GLN A 309 -0.07 -3.38 23.82
C GLN A 309 0.95 -2.47 23.11
N LYS A 310 2.12 -2.25 23.72
CA LYS A 310 3.21 -1.43 23.17
C LYS A 310 4.35 -2.26 22.59
N MET A 311 4.17 -3.58 22.50
CA MET A 311 5.25 -4.50 22.13
C MET A 311 5.58 -4.44 20.65
N PHE A 312 4.57 -4.26 19.80
CA PHE A 312 4.70 -4.36 18.35
C PHE A 312 4.21 -3.10 17.64
N ARG A 313 4.87 -2.74 16.54
CA ARG A 313 4.38 -1.71 15.60
C ARG A 313 3.11 -2.25 14.93
N SER A 314 1.97 -1.58 15.08
CA SER A 314 0.72 -1.96 14.39
C SER A 314 0.76 -1.68 12.89
N ILE A 315 -0.21 -2.24 12.16
CA ILE A 315 -0.41 -1.98 10.73
C ILE A 315 -1.09 -0.62 10.57
N ALA A 316 -2.28 -0.43 11.16
CA ALA A 316 -2.86 0.88 11.35
C ALA A 316 -2.14 1.61 12.50
N LEU A 317 -1.60 2.80 12.25
CA LEU A 317 -0.97 3.67 13.26
C LEU A 317 -1.12 5.18 12.95
N ASP A 318 -0.69 6.02 13.88
CA ASP A 318 -0.87 7.49 13.87
C ASP A 318 -0.37 8.22 12.61
N ARG A 319 0.60 7.61 11.92
CA ARG A 319 1.30 8.16 10.75
C ARG A 319 0.89 7.54 9.41
N ASN A 320 -0.20 6.77 9.39
CA ASN A 320 -0.91 6.38 8.18
C ASN A 320 -1.24 7.64 7.33
N GLN A 321 -0.93 7.68 6.04
CA GLN A 321 -1.22 8.79 5.13
C GLN A 321 -2.30 8.43 4.12
N GLU A 322 -1.99 7.49 3.23
CA GLU A 322 -2.93 6.84 2.30
C GLU A 322 -2.70 5.33 2.24
N SER A 323 -3.77 4.60 2.02
CA SER A 323 -3.73 3.18 1.72
C SER A 323 -4.45 2.93 0.41
N SER A 324 -3.80 2.18 -0.48
CA SER A 324 -4.35 1.81 -1.77
C SER A 324 -4.40 0.29 -1.93
N ILE A 325 -5.54 -0.22 -2.43
CA ILE A 325 -5.66 -1.57 -2.98
C ILE A 325 -5.85 -1.43 -4.49
N LEU A 326 -4.86 -1.86 -5.26
CA LEU A 326 -4.85 -1.84 -6.71
C LEU A 326 -5.36 -3.18 -7.23
N GLN A 327 -6.64 -3.21 -7.61
CA GLN A 327 -7.35 -4.41 -8.03
C GLN A 327 -7.51 -4.46 -9.54
N ILE A 328 -7.07 -5.55 -10.18
CA ILE A 328 -7.29 -5.81 -11.61
C ILE A 328 -8.22 -7.01 -11.77
N ARG A 329 -9.49 -6.73 -12.11
CA ARG A 329 -10.56 -7.73 -12.23
C ARG A 329 -10.51 -8.48 -13.56
N ASN A 330 -10.95 -9.74 -13.56
CA ASN A 330 -10.88 -10.63 -14.73
C ASN A 330 -12.24 -11.03 -15.31
N ASP A 331 -13.33 -10.75 -14.60
CA ASP A 331 -14.71 -11.10 -14.94
C ASP A 331 -15.47 -9.98 -15.67
N VAL A 332 -14.80 -8.85 -15.92
CA VAL A 332 -15.32 -7.67 -16.63
C VAL A 332 -14.45 -7.31 -17.84
N SER A 333 -14.95 -6.38 -18.67
CA SER A 333 -14.16 -5.81 -19.77
C SER A 333 -12.89 -5.14 -19.24
N ALA A 334 -11.75 -5.33 -19.94
CA ALA A 334 -10.49 -4.66 -19.62
C ALA A 334 -10.64 -3.14 -19.49
N LYS A 335 -11.59 -2.52 -20.20
CA LYS A 335 -11.82 -1.07 -20.15
C LYS A 335 -12.37 -0.56 -18.81
N MET A 336 -12.82 -1.46 -17.94
CA MET A 336 -13.37 -1.18 -16.60
C MET A 336 -12.87 -2.18 -15.53
N ALA A 337 -11.80 -2.92 -15.84
CA ALA A 337 -11.27 -3.96 -14.96
C ALA A 337 -10.54 -3.40 -13.73
N ALA A 338 -9.88 -2.25 -13.88
CA ALA A 338 -9.05 -1.68 -12.85
C ALA A 338 -9.82 -0.78 -11.88
N ILE A 339 -9.70 -1.09 -10.59
CA ILE A 339 -10.20 -0.29 -9.48
C ILE A 339 -9.05 -0.03 -8.51
N GLN A 340 -8.84 1.23 -8.15
CA GLN A 340 -7.95 1.66 -7.08
C GLN A 340 -8.81 2.04 -5.87
N TRP A 341 -8.80 1.20 -4.84
CA TRP A 341 -9.51 1.47 -3.59
C TRP A 341 -8.63 2.32 -2.69
N ILE A 342 -9.08 3.53 -2.34
CA ILE A 342 -8.26 4.47 -1.55
C ILE A 342 -8.88 4.71 -0.18
N ASN A 343 -8.06 4.65 0.85
CA ASN A 343 -8.35 5.07 2.21
C ASN A 343 -7.34 6.16 2.62
N MET A 344 -7.79 7.22 3.29
CA MET A 344 -6.94 8.31 3.77
C MET A 344 -7.19 8.56 5.26
N GLY A 345 -6.21 9.15 5.95
CA GLY A 345 -6.30 9.39 7.38
C GLY A 345 -5.94 8.16 8.19
N PHE A 346 -6.62 7.92 9.32
CA PHE A 346 -6.35 6.73 10.12
C PHE A 346 -7.23 5.56 9.67
N TYR A 347 -6.62 4.55 9.07
CA TYR A 347 -7.32 3.50 8.29
C TYR A 347 -8.31 2.69 9.13
N ALA A 348 -8.08 2.59 10.45
CA ALA A 348 -8.99 1.92 11.38
C ALA A 348 -10.36 2.62 11.52
N TYR A 349 -10.48 3.90 11.18
CA TYR A 349 -11.74 4.66 11.28
C TYR A 349 -12.32 5.06 9.93
N SER A 350 -11.46 5.21 8.93
CA SER A 350 -11.82 5.67 7.60
C SER A 350 -12.28 4.52 6.70
N PRO A 351 -13.17 4.79 5.72
CA PRO A 351 -13.59 3.83 4.71
C PRO A 351 -12.66 3.84 3.49
N TYR A 352 -12.60 2.72 2.77
CA TYR A 352 -12.05 2.67 1.42
C TYR A 352 -13.08 3.16 0.40
N VAL A 353 -12.62 3.84 -0.64
CA VAL A 353 -13.45 4.32 -1.76
C VAL A 353 -12.97 3.69 -3.07
N PRO A 354 -13.83 2.97 -3.83
CA PRO A 354 -13.44 2.33 -5.08
C PRO A 354 -13.43 3.32 -6.24
N PHE A 355 -12.25 3.65 -6.76
CA PHE A 355 -12.11 4.50 -7.94
C PHE A 355 -11.76 3.67 -9.17
N TYR A 356 -12.59 3.75 -10.21
CA TYR A 356 -12.20 3.28 -11.53
C TYR A 356 -11.04 4.12 -12.06
N THR A 357 -10.07 3.49 -12.72
CA THR A 357 -8.84 4.19 -13.16
C THR A 357 -8.85 4.55 -14.65
N ASN A 358 -9.79 4.00 -15.44
CA ASN A 358 -10.02 4.43 -16.81
C ASN A 358 -10.87 5.71 -16.87
N ILE A 359 -10.29 6.81 -16.38
CA ILE A 359 -10.94 8.10 -16.17
C ILE A 359 -10.17 9.23 -16.86
N GLU A 360 -10.77 10.42 -16.89
CA GLU A 360 -10.13 11.67 -17.36
C GLU A 360 -9.76 12.60 -16.21
N ASP A 361 -10.43 12.43 -15.06
CA ASP A 361 -10.24 13.29 -13.90
C ASP A 361 -10.63 12.55 -12.60
N THR A 362 -10.14 13.02 -11.45
CA THR A 362 -10.46 12.45 -10.12
C THR A 362 -11.42 13.35 -9.32
N PRO A 363 -12.02 12.87 -8.20
CA PRO A 363 -12.90 13.72 -7.39
C PRO A 363 -12.19 14.94 -6.81
N LEU A 364 -12.85 16.10 -6.85
CA LEU A 364 -12.24 17.37 -6.46
C LEU A 364 -11.65 17.36 -5.05
N ASN A 365 -12.36 16.79 -4.07
CA ASN A 365 -11.89 16.74 -2.70
C ASN A 365 -10.72 15.79 -2.48
N TYR A 366 -10.45 14.89 -3.41
CA TYR A 366 -9.27 14.04 -3.40
C TYR A 366 -8.07 14.68 -4.13
N LYS A 367 -8.26 15.80 -4.86
CA LYS A 367 -7.17 16.56 -5.50
C LYS A 367 -6.65 17.73 -4.68
N VAL A 368 -7.26 17.99 -3.53
CA VAL A 368 -6.96 19.16 -2.72
C VAL A 368 -6.56 18.70 -1.32
N ALA A 369 -5.37 19.10 -0.91
CA ALA A 369 -4.88 18.96 0.45
C ALA A 369 -3.82 20.04 0.72
N GLU A 370 -4.29 21.28 0.91
CA GLU A 370 -3.40 22.38 1.33
C GLU A 370 -2.92 22.18 2.77
N HIS A 371 -1.85 22.85 3.21
CA HIS A 371 -1.39 22.78 4.60
C HIS A 371 -2.40 23.28 5.64
N THR A 372 -3.41 24.06 5.21
CA THR A 372 -4.50 24.46 6.10
C THR A 372 -5.48 23.30 6.24
N VAL A 373 -5.78 22.92 7.50
CA VAL A 373 -6.76 21.88 7.80
C VAL A 373 -8.16 22.33 7.37
N ASP A 374 -8.66 21.76 6.28
CA ASP A 374 -10.00 22.00 5.76
C ASP A 374 -10.73 20.68 5.42
N PRO A 375 -11.54 20.14 6.36
CA PRO A 375 -12.30 18.91 6.13
C PRO A 375 -13.48 19.10 5.17
N ASP A 376 -13.80 20.33 4.74
CA ASP A 376 -14.89 20.55 3.79
C ASP A 376 -14.45 20.36 2.34
N SER A 377 -13.24 20.79 2.01
CA SER A 377 -12.66 20.74 0.67
C SER A 377 -11.69 19.57 0.44
N SER A 378 -11.12 18.98 1.49
CA SER A 378 -10.10 17.93 1.38
C SER A 378 -10.54 16.61 2.03
N ALA A 379 -10.48 15.52 1.26
CA ALA A 379 -10.71 14.15 1.75
C ALA A 379 -9.66 13.76 2.79
N TYR A 380 -8.38 14.06 2.53
CA TYR A 380 -7.29 13.82 3.48
C TYR A 380 -7.58 14.48 4.84
N TRP A 381 -7.90 15.78 4.86
CA TRP A 381 -8.22 16.47 6.12
C TRP A 381 -9.54 16.05 6.74
N LEU A 382 -10.55 15.68 5.95
CA LEU A 382 -11.80 15.13 6.47
C LEU A 382 -11.54 13.90 7.33
N TYR A 383 -10.78 12.94 6.81
CA TYR A 383 -10.49 11.69 7.49
C TYR A 383 -9.47 11.84 8.64
N LYS A 384 -8.46 12.70 8.50
CA LYS A 384 -7.58 13.07 9.63
C LYS A 384 -8.35 13.77 10.75
N THR A 385 -9.36 14.59 10.43
CA THR A 385 -10.21 15.23 11.44
C THR A 385 -11.12 14.20 12.13
N LEU A 386 -11.60 13.18 11.40
CA LEU A 386 -12.36 12.07 12.01
C LEU A 386 -11.53 11.37 13.09
N GLN A 387 -10.23 11.11 12.84
CA GLN A 387 -9.31 10.55 13.85
C GLN A 387 -9.28 11.39 15.14
N VAL A 388 -9.10 12.71 15.01
CA VAL A 388 -9.07 13.64 16.16
C VAL A 388 -10.37 13.62 16.98
N ILE A 389 -11.51 13.41 16.32
CA ILE A 389 -12.81 13.29 16.99
C ILE A 389 -12.94 11.95 17.72
N VAL A 390 -12.48 10.86 17.11
CA VAL A 390 -12.70 9.49 17.58
C VAL A 390 -11.77 9.12 18.75
N GLU A 391 -10.46 9.35 18.61
CA GLU A 391 -9.45 8.84 19.55
C GLU A 391 -9.70 9.16 21.03
N PRO A 392 -10.05 10.40 21.42
CA PRO A 392 -10.23 10.75 22.84
C PRO A 392 -11.36 9.98 23.53
N ARG A 393 -12.25 9.35 22.74
CA ARG A 393 -13.46 8.67 23.19
C ARG A 393 -13.66 7.36 22.41
N TYR A 394 -12.57 6.68 22.04
CA TYR A 394 -12.59 5.46 21.23
C TYR A 394 -13.68 4.46 21.66
N HIS A 395 -13.70 4.03 22.93
CA HIS A 395 -14.67 3.04 23.41
C HIS A 395 -16.13 3.53 23.40
N GLN A 396 -16.37 4.84 23.41
CA GLN A 396 -17.71 5.41 23.29
C GLN A 396 -18.19 5.40 21.82
N TYR A 397 -17.28 5.62 20.87
CA TYR A 397 -17.63 5.85 19.47
C TYR A 397 -17.41 4.65 18.56
N ILE A 398 -16.57 3.69 18.93
CA ILE A 398 -16.10 2.65 18.02
C ILE A 398 -17.22 1.80 17.42
N TYR A 399 -18.32 1.56 18.15
CA TYR A 399 -19.47 0.84 17.58
C TYR A 399 -20.14 1.62 16.42
N GLU A 400 -20.33 2.93 16.58
CA GLU A 400 -20.90 3.78 15.53
C GLU A 400 -19.94 3.98 14.37
N VAL A 401 -18.63 4.11 14.65
CA VAL A 401 -17.57 4.19 13.63
C VAL A 401 -17.51 2.90 12.80
N ASN A 402 -17.55 1.73 13.44
CA ASN A 402 -17.55 0.45 12.72
C ASN A 402 -18.82 0.28 11.87
N ALA A 403 -20.00 0.60 12.42
CA ALA A 403 -21.25 0.57 11.66
C ALA A 403 -21.22 1.51 10.44
N TYR A 404 -20.60 2.70 10.58
CA TYR A 404 -20.38 3.62 9.47
C TYR A 404 -19.44 3.03 8.40
N ARG A 405 -18.34 2.38 8.81
CA ARG A 405 -17.41 1.73 7.88
C ARG A 405 -18.10 0.60 7.12
N ASP A 406 -18.88 -0.23 7.81
CA ASP A 406 -19.66 -1.33 7.21
C ASP A 406 -20.71 -0.79 6.22
N ASP A 407 -21.42 0.29 6.56
CA ASP A 407 -22.38 0.94 5.66
C ASP A 407 -21.69 1.51 4.41
N CYS A 408 -20.55 2.19 4.58
CA CYS A 408 -19.75 2.71 3.47
C CYS A 408 -19.25 1.58 2.56
N GLN A 409 -18.74 0.49 3.13
CA GLN A 409 -18.25 -0.64 2.35
C GLN A 409 -19.39 -1.36 1.62
N SER A 410 -20.54 -1.55 2.27
CA SER A 410 -21.75 -2.11 1.63
C SER A 410 -22.19 -1.25 0.44
N TYR A 411 -22.17 0.08 0.59
CA TYR A 411 -22.46 0.99 -0.51
C TYR A 411 -21.41 0.90 -1.61
N ALA A 412 -20.12 0.93 -1.28
CA ALA A 412 -19.01 0.87 -2.22
C ALA A 412 -19.09 -0.37 -3.11
N ILE A 413 -19.31 -1.56 -2.53
CA ILE A 413 -19.47 -2.81 -3.28
C ILE A 413 -20.69 -2.74 -4.19
N SER A 414 -21.87 -2.36 -3.65
CA SER A 414 -23.09 -2.23 -4.46
C SER A 414 -22.96 -1.20 -5.58
N ARG A 415 -22.09 -0.20 -5.36
CA ARG A 415 -21.82 0.88 -6.30
C ARG A 415 -20.95 0.40 -7.45
N VAL A 416 -19.96 -0.45 -7.18
CA VAL A 416 -19.17 -1.15 -8.20
C VAL A 416 -20.10 -1.95 -9.11
N ASP A 417 -20.95 -2.81 -8.55
CA ASP A 417 -21.91 -3.64 -9.32
C ASP A 417 -22.83 -2.78 -10.22
N ALA A 418 -23.39 -1.71 -9.65
CA ALA A 418 -24.29 -0.82 -10.37
C ALA A 418 -23.58 -0.03 -11.49
N ILE A 419 -22.30 0.30 -11.30
CA ILE A 419 -21.48 0.96 -12.32
C ILE A 419 -21.16 -0.02 -13.44
N ASP A 420 -20.71 -1.23 -13.11
CA ASP A 420 -20.37 -2.26 -14.12
C ASP A 420 -21.54 -2.60 -15.02
N GLU A 421 -22.73 -2.81 -14.44
CA GLU A 421 -23.93 -3.18 -15.18
C GLU A 421 -24.33 -2.10 -16.20
N LYS A 422 -24.10 -0.82 -15.87
CA LYS A 422 -24.37 0.30 -16.78
C LYS A 422 -23.21 0.56 -17.75
N ALA A 423 -21.98 0.33 -17.33
CA ALA A 423 -20.77 0.59 -18.10
C ALA A 423 -20.55 -0.40 -19.25
N LYS A 424 -21.02 -1.65 -19.10
CA LYS A 424 -20.74 -2.75 -20.05
C LYS A 424 -21.17 -2.48 -21.49
N ASP A 425 -22.17 -1.61 -21.70
CA ASP A 425 -22.76 -1.32 -23.01
C ASP A 425 -22.29 0.03 -23.61
N LEU A 426 -21.43 0.77 -22.91
CA LEU A 426 -20.95 2.08 -23.37
C LEU A 426 -19.76 1.96 -24.33
N ASP A 427 -19.67 2.91 -25.28
CA ASP A 427 -18.46 3.07 -26.08
C ASP A 427 -17.31 3.71 -25.28
N ASP A 428 -16.11 3.77 -25.84
CA ASP A 428 -14.90 4.17 -25.09
C ASP A 428 -14.97 5.61 -24.57
N VAL A 429 -15.54 6.53 -25.34
CA VAL A 429 -15.64 7.95 -24.97
C VAL A 429 -16.73 8.14 -23.93
N GLU A 430 -17.87 7.47 -24.10
CA GLU A 430 -18.97 7.49 -23.15
C GLU A 430 -18.60 6.80 -21.83
N LEU A 431 -17.87 5.69 -21.90
CA LEU A 431 -17.41 4.92 -20.76
C LEU A 431 -16.48 5.75 -19.87
N ILE A 432 -15.44 6.37 -20.43
CA ILE A 432 -14.48 7.17 -19.66
C ILE A 432 -15.19 8.33 -18.93
N LYS A 433 -16.11 9.03 -19.62
CA LYS A 433 -16.92 10.08 -19.01
C LYS A 433 -17.85 9.54 -17.94
N TYR A 434 -18.45 8.38 -18.17
CA TYR A 434 -19.34 7.74 -17.21
C TYR A 434 -18.59 7.33 -15.94
N LEU A 435 -17.44 6.65 -16.06
CA LEU A 435 -16.60 6.24 -14.93
C LEU A 435 -16.06 7.45 -14.16
N THR A 436 -15.67 8.52 -14.85
CA THR A 436 -15.22 9.78 -14.21
C THR A 436 -16.32 10.36 -13.32
N ASN A 437 -17.55 10.51 -13.86
CA ASN A 437 -18.68 11.00 -13.07
C ASN A 437 -19.11 10.02 -11.97
N ALA A 438 -18.97 8.72 -12.20
CA ALA A 438 -19.32 7.70 -11.23
C ALA A 438 -18.39 7.72 -10.02
N ASN A 439 -17.10 7.98 -10.21
CA ASN A 439 -16.13 8.21 -9.15
C ASN A 439 -16.52 9.43 -8.30
N ASP A 440 -16.88 10.56 -8.94
CA ASP A 440 -17.34 11.78 -8.25
C ASP A 440 -18.56 11.53 -7.38
N GLU A 441 -19.57 10.84 -7.92
CA GLU A 441 -20.79 10.51 -7.18
C GLU A 441 -20.48 9.61 -5.98
N THR A 442 -19.63 8.59 -6.17
CA THR A 442 -19.24 7.64 -5.13
C THR A 442 -18.50 8.33 -4.00
N ALA A 443 -17.49 9.16 -4.33
CA ALA A 443 -16.76 9.98 -3.35
C ALA A 443 -17.70 10.95 -2.61
N GLY A 444 -18.62 11.60 -3.32
CA GLY A 444 -19.59 12.54 -2.74
C GLY A 444 -20.52 11.89 -1.72
N VAL A 445 -21.02 10.68 -1.99
CA VAL A 445 -21.88 9.94 -1.05
C VAL A 445 -21.11 9.52 0.20
N ILE A 446 -19.91 8.95 0.05
CA ILE A 446 -19.09 8.52 1.19
C ILE A 446 -18.68 9.74 2.02
N THR A 447 -18.22 10.82 1.40
CA THR A 447 -17.90 12.10 2.06
C THR A 447 -19.09 12.60 2.89
N LYS A 448 -20.30 12.57 2.34
CA LYS A 448 -21.52 12.97 3.06
C LYS A 448 -21.78 12.08 4.28
N ARG A 449 -21.58 10.77 4.17
CA ARG A 449 -21.71 9.83 5.30
C ARG A 449 -20.70 10.14 6.39
N THR A 450 -19.44 10.42 6.02
CA THR A 450 -18.39 10.81 6.97
C THR A 450 -18.76 12.10 7.70
N LYS A 451 -19.20 13.14 6.98
CA LYS A 451 -19.64 14.41 7.59
C LYS A 451 -20.84 14.22 8.54
N ASN A 452 -21.78 13.34 8.20
CA ASN A 452 -22.90 13.01 9.07
C ASN A 452 -22.43 12.30 10.36
N LEU A 453 -21.52 11.32 10.25
CA LEU A 453 -20.91 10.67 11.41
C LEU A 453 -20.22 11.71 12.30
N MET A 454 -19.32 12.53 11.73
CA MET A 454 -18.60 13.56 12.48
C MET A 454 -19.55 14.51 13.19
N SER A 455 -20.63 14.96 12.52
CA SER A 455 -21.66 15.80 13.13
C SER A 455 -22.31 15.13 14.34
N ASN A 456 -22.65 13.84 14.23
CA ASN A 456 -23.23 13.07 15.33
C ASN A 456 -22.24 12.92 16.49
N LEU A 457 -20.99 12.54 16.22
CA LEU A 457 -19.95 12.36 17.25
C LEU A 457 -19.65 13.67 17.98
N VAL A 458 -19.58 14.80 17.27
CA VAL A 458 -19.41 16.14 17.88
C VAL A 458 -20.58 16.47 18.80
N ARG A 459 -21.82 16.23 18.37
CA ARG A 459 -23.01 16.45 19.22
C ARG A 459 -22.98 15.59 20.47
N GLN A 460 -22.55 14.33 20.36
CA GLN A 460 -22.36 13.45 21.52
C GLN A 460 -21.27 13.99 22.45
N ALA A 461 -20.12 14.41 21.92
CA ALA A 461 -19.01 14.95 22.70
C ALA A 461 -19.41 16.18 23.53
N LEU A 462 -20.19 17.09 22.93
CA LEU A 462 -20.68 18.30 23.57
C LEU A 462 -21.68 18.01 24.71
N ASN A 463 -22.51 16.98 24.55
CA ASN A 463 -23.45 16.54 25.57
C ASN A 463 -22.79 15.73 26.71
N SER A 464 -21.54 15.33 26.55
CA SER A 464 -20.75 14.59 27.56
C SER A 464 -19.53 15.39 28.02
N SER A 465 -19.65 16.71 28.14
CA SER A 465 -18.56 17.56 28.60
C SER A 465 -18.17 17.21 30.05
N LYS A 466 -16.86 17.14 30.32
CA LYS A 466 -16.37 17.00 31.71
C LYS A 466 -16.61 18.24 32.56
N TYR A 467 -16.97 19.36 31.93
CA TYR A 467 -17.28 20.64 32.57
C TYR A 467 -18.78 20.88 32.52
N GLN A 468 -19.55 20.00 33.18
CA GLN A 468 -20.99 20.14 33.39
C GLN A 468 -21.24 20.46 34.87
N PHE A 469 -22.26 21.27 35.14
CA PHE A 469 -22.68 21.62 36.48
C PHE A 469 -24.18 21.92 36.45
N GLU A 470 -24.97 21.10 37.11
CA GLU A 470 -26.42 21.24 37.19
C GLU A 470 -26.84 21.92 38.49
N ARG A 471 -27.97 22.65 38.43
CA ARG A 471 -28.57 23.28 39.62
C ARG A 471 -29.11 22.18 40.54
N GLY A 472 -28.26 21.70 41.43
CA GLY A 472 -28.56 20.58 42.34
C GLY A 472 -27.34 19.73 42.67
N ASP A 473 -26.26 19.79 41.88
CA ASP A 473 -25.06 18.95 42.11
C ASP A 473 -24.34 19.25 43.45
N ASN A 474 -24.64 20.41 44.05
CA ASN A 474 -24.12 20.84 45.35
C ASN A 474 -25.20 20.87 46.47
N LEU A 475 -26.40 20.29 46.25
CA LEU A 475 -27.46 20.13 47.27
C LEU A 475 -27.59 18.65 47.64
#